data_AF-A0A640SLN5-F1
#
_entry.id   AF-A0A640SLN5-F1
#
_cell.length_a   1.000
_cell.length_b   1.000
_cell.length_c   1.000
_cell.angle_alpha   90.00
_cell.angle_beta   90.00
_cell.angle_gamma   90.00
#
_symmetry.space_group_name_H-M   'P 1'
#
loop_
_entity.id
_entity.type
_entity.pdbx_description
1 polymer ?
#
loop_
_entity_poly.entity_id
_entity_poly.type
_entity_poly.pdbx_seq_one_letter_code
_entity_poly.pdbx_strand_id
1 'polypeptide(L)'
;MTTPFESPVPAPGPAPARPGRKLGPIADCVGSSHRAWLKPMRERYSAGGQTLSHLSDRVLLAKSKLSELLRGVGLYPRWEVIYRLSTELNRPTWPLYRLWRQAALDAQKTREWIDRSTEKTTLATAHLSDRQAAEAVRCRIDFKYALGLELEDPGFHHSVLSDFRDRLAEGDRADRLLGLALTRIRRAGLLKGRAARASRPFP
;
A
#
# COMPACT_ATOMS: atom_id res chain seq x y z
N MET A 1 -33.62 -59.09 -17.81
CA MET A 1 -32.90 -58.20 -18.76
C MET A 1 -32.66 -56.90 -18.03
N THR A 2 -31.45 -56.70 -17.51
CA THR A 2 -31.09 -55.54 -16.68
C THR A 2 -29.78 -55.02 -17.24
N THR A 3 -29.83 -53.93 -18.00
CA THR A 3 -28.64 -53.18 -18.42
C THR A 3 -28.25 -52.24 -17.26
N PRO A 4 -26.99 -52.22 -16.81
CA PRO A 4 -26.55 -51.22 -15.84
C PRO A 4 -26.30 -49.89 -16.54
N PHE A 5 -26.79 -48.82 -15.91
CA PHE A 5 -26.63 -47.44 -16.33
C PHE A 5 -25.19 -46.98 -16.03
N GLU A 6 -24.36 -46.86 -17.07
CA GLU A 6 -23.01 -46.32 -16.97
C GLU A 6 -23.08 -44.79 -16.80
N SER A 7 -22.53 -44.29 -15.70
CA SER A 7 -22.49 -42.84 -15.42
C SER A 7 -21.42 -42.16 -16.29
N PRO A 8 -21.67 -40.95 -16.82
CA PRO A 8 -20.71 -40.28 -17.68
C PRO A 8 -19.51 -39.79 -16.87
N VAL A 9 -18.31 -40.17 -17.33
CA VAL A 9 -17.01 -39.72 -16.80
C VAL A 9 -17.00 -38.18 -16.73
N PRO A 10 -16.71 -37.56 -15.58
CA PRO A 10 -16.60 -36.12 -15.49
C PRO A 10 -15.41 -35.65 -16.33
N ALA A 11 -15.62 -34.59 -17.12
CA ALA A 11 -14.59 -34.00 -17.96
C ALA A 11 -13.32 -33.70 -17.14
N PRO A 12 -12.11 -33.90 -17.72
CA PRO A 12 -10.87 -33.61 -17.02
C PRO A 12 -10.87 -32.15 -16.57
N GLY A 13 -10.78 -31.94 -15.26
CA GLY A 13 -10.67 -30.61 -14.68
C GLY A 13 -9.48 -29.83 -15.28
N PRO A 14 -9.54 -28.49 -15.32
CA PRO A 14 -8.50 -27.69 -15.93
C PRO A 14 -7.14 -28.06 -15.34
N ALA A 15 -6.20 -28.42 -16.22
CA ALA A 15 -4.87 -28.88 -15.84
C ALA A 15 -4.20 -27.87 -14.88
N PRO A 16 -3.47 -28.34 -13.85
CA PRO A 16 -2.77 -27.45 -12.93
C PRO A 16 -1.86 -26.51 -13.71
N ALA A 17 -2.09 -25.20 -13.55
CA ALA A 17 -1.31 -24.17 -14.19
C ALA A 17 0.18 -24.43 -13.92
N ARG A 18 0.94 -24.68 -15.00
CA ARG A 18 2.37 -25.02 -14.94
C ARG A 18 3.08 -24.03 -14.00
N PRO A 19 3.75 -24.49 -12.92
CA PRO A 19 4.37 -23.59 -11.96
C PRO A 19 5.33 -22.64 -12.67
N GLY A 20 4.99 -21.36 -12.69
CA GLY A 20 5.88 -20.33 -13.20
C GLY A 20 7.22 -20.43 -12.49
N ARG A 21 8.32 -20.38 -13.26
CA ARG A 21 9.72 -20.45 -12.82
C ARG A 21 9.91 -19.77 -11.45
N LYS A 22 10.36 -20.52 -10.44
CA LYS A 22 10.55 -20.01 -9.06
C LYS A 22 11.48 -18.79 -9.07
N LEU A 23 11.11 -17.74 -8.34
CA LEU A 23 11.94 -16.55 -8.15
C LEU A 23 13.27 -16.93 -7.48
N GLY A 24 14.38 -16.40 -8.00
CA GLY A 24 15.71 -16.56 -7.41
C GLY A 24 15.81 -15.98 -5.98
N PRO A 25 16.91 -16.23 -5.24
CA PRO A 25 17.13 -15.64 -3.92
C PRO A 25 17.12 -14.11 -3.97
N ILE A 26 16.79 -13.46 -2.85
CA ILE A 26 16.94 -12.00 -2.71
C ILE A 26 18.43 -11.70 -2.69
N ALA A 27 18.88 -10.74 -3.50
CA ALA A 27 20.30 -10.42 -3.66
C ALA A 27 20.96 -10.01 -2.33
N ASP A 28 22.25 -10.34 -2.17
CA ASP A 28 22.97 -10.10 -0.93
C ASP A 28 23.25 -8.64 -0.62
N CYS A 29 23.27 -7.80 -1.65
CA CYS A 29 23.42 -6.34 -1.56
C CYS A 29 22.18 -5.62 -1.01
N VAL A 30 21.08 -6.32 -0.73
CA VAL A 30 19.84 -5.71 -0.25
C VAL A 30 19.92 -5.48 1.26
N GLY A 31 19.90 -4.21 1.68
CA GLY A 31 19.91 -3.83 3.09
C GLY A 31 18.71 -4.36 3.89
N SER A 32 18.84 -4.42 5.21
CA SER A 32 17.85 -5.00 6.14
C SER A 32 16.45 -4.40 5.98
N SER A 33 16.34 -3.07 5.87
CA SER A 33 15.08 -2.34 5.66
C SER A 33 14.38 -2.73 4.34
N HIS A 34 15.15 -2.93 3.27
CA HIS A 34 14.62 -3.31 1.96
C HIS A 34 14.16 -4.78 1.98
N ARG A 35 14.93 -5.67 2.63
CA ARG A 35 14.52 -7.06 2.84
C ARG A 35 13.24 -7.18 3.68
N ALA A 36 13.07 -6.30 4.68
CA ALA A 36 11.94 -6.34 5.61
C ALA A 36 10.58 -6.18 4.92
N TRP A 37 10.47 -5.34 3.88
CA TRP A 37 9.22 -5.23 3.11
C TRP A 37 9.15 -6.19 1.92
N LEU A 38 10.28 -6.64 1.37
CA LEU A 38 10.31 -7.61 0.27
C LEU A 38 9.88 -9.02 0.69
N LYS A 39 10.28 -9.48 1.89
CA LYS A 39 9.96 -10.82 2.39
C LYS A 39 8.44 -11.08 2.44
N PRO A 40 7.61 -10.24 3.10
CA PRO A 40 6.16 -10.45 3.16
C PRO A 40 5.46 -10.46 1.79
N MET A 41 6.00 -9.71 0.83
CA MET A 41 5.47 -9.61 -0.53
C MET A 41 5.80 -10.87 -1.33
N ARG A 42 7.04 -11.36 -1.22
CA ARG A 42 7.48 -12.61 -1.84
C ARG A 42 6.76 -13.82 -1.26
N GLU A 43 6.61 -13.89 0.06
CA GLU A 43 5.85 -14.95 0.74
C GLU A 43 4.40 -14.98 0.27
N ARG A 44 3.76 -13.81 0.14
CA ARG A 44 2.37 -13.74 -0.35
C ARG A 44 2.26 -14.15 -1.81
N TYR A 45 3.21 -13.75 -2.64
CA TYR A 45 3.30 -14.20 -4.03
C TYR A 45 3.46 -15.73 -4.11
N SER A 46 4.38 -16.30 -3.33
CA SER A 46 4.60 -17.76 -3.29
C SER A 46 3.39 -18.52 -2.76
N ALA A 47 2.69 -17.99 -1.75
CA ALA A 47 1.48 -18.60 -1.20
C ALA A 47 0.26 -18.44 -2.12
N GLY A 48 0.18 -17.35 -2.90
CA GLY A 48 -0.96 -17.05 -3.76
C GLY A 48 -1.01 -17.84 -5.06
N GLY A 49 0.02 -18.62 -5.40
CA GLY A 49 0.09 -19.45 -6.62
C GLY A 49 0.00 -18.66 -7.94
N GLN A 50 -0.03 -17.33 -7.88
CA GLN A 50 -0.17 -16.48 -9.06
C GLN A 50 1.11 -16.49 -9.88
N THR A 51 0.96 -16.48 -11.20
CA THR A 51 2.12 -16.38 -12.09
C THR A 51 2.61 -14.93 -12.15
N LEU A 52 3.93 -14.76 -12.28
CA LEU A 52 4.57 -13.47 -12.58
C LEU A 52 3.93 -12.75 -13.78
N SER A 53 3.36 -13.48 -14.74
CA SER A 53 2.65 -12.91 -15.89
C SER A 53 1.31 -12.27 -15.47
N HIS A 54 0.50 -12.98 -14.68
CA HIS A 54 -0.77 -12.43 -14.17
C HIS A 54 -0.57 -11.16 -13.32
N LEU A 55 0.52 -11.13 -12.53
CA LEU A 55 0.87 -9.97 -11.71
C LEU A 55 1.49 -8.82 -12.53
N SER A 56 2.17 -9.12 -13.64
CA SER A 56 2.64 -8.16 -14.64
C SER A 56 1.50 -7.38 -15.28
N ASP A 57 0.46 -8.08 -15.69
CA ASP A 57 -0.68 -7.48 -16.39
C ASP A 57 -1.46 -6.53 -15.46
N ARG A 58 -1.56 -6.87 -14.17
CA ARG A 58 -2.31 -6.07 -13.18
C ARG A 58 -1.53 -4.87 -12.64
N VAL A 59 -0.23 -5.03 -12.40
CA VAL A 59 0.63 -3.94 -11.89
C VAL A 59 1.08 -3.01 -13.03
N LEU A 60 0.78 -3.37 -14.29
CA LEU A 60 1.22 -2.69 -15.52
C LEU A 60 2.74 -2.52 -15.56
N LEU A 61 3.46 -3.59 -15.18
CA LEU A 61 4.92 -3.58 -15.11
C LEU A 61 5.48 -4.83 -15.78
N ALA A 62 6.49 -4.65 -16.62
CA ALA A 62 7.13 -5.76 -17.32
C ALA A 62 7.56 -6.89 -16.38
N LYS A 63 7.33 -8.14 -16.79
CA LYS A 63 7.68 -9.36 -16.04
C LYS A 63 9.15 -9.39 -15.58
N SER A 64 10.08 -8.92 -16.41
CA SER A 64 11.51 -8.82 -16.06
C SER A 64 11.72 -7.84 -14.90
N LYS A 65 11.08 -6.67 -14.96
CA LYS A 65 11.17 -5.62 -13.95
C LYS A 65 10.52 -6.00 -12.64
N LEU A 66 9.39 -6.71 -12.67
CA LEU A 66 8.79 -7.31 -11.49
C LEU A 66 9.70 -8.36 -10.86
N SER A 67 10.35 -9.17 -11.68
CA SER A 67 11.28 -10.19 -11.19
C SER A 67 12.54 -9.57 -10.58
N GLU A 68 13.07 -8.50 -11.16
CA GLU A 68 14.13 -7.66 -10.57
C GLU A 68 13.71 -7.09 -9.22
N LEU A 69 12.53 -6.47 -9.15
CA LEU A 69 11.97 -5.87 -7.95
C LEU A 69 11.83 -6.90 -6.81
N LEU A 70 11.23 -8.06 -7.09
CA LEU A 70 11.04 -9.12 -6.09
C LEU A 70 12.33 -9.82 -5.66
N ARG A 71 13.42 -9.65 -6.42
CA ARG A 71 14.78 -10.08 -6.02
C ARG A 71 15.59 -8.96 -5.34
N GLY A 72 15.08 -7.73 -5.34
CA GLY A 72 15.82 -6.55 -4.89
C GLY A 72 17.01 -6.20 -5.78
N VAL A 73 16.99 -6.63 -7.06
CA VAL A 73 18.07 -6.39 -8.03
C VAL A 73 17.70 -5.18 -8.88
N GLY A 74 18.60 -4.19 -8.97
CA GLY A 74 18.43 -3.00 -9.83
C GLY A 74 18.01 -1.73 -9.08
N LEU A 75 17.45 -0.76 -9.82
CA LEU A 75 17.05 0.54 -9.26
C LEU A 75 15.93 0.39 -8.23
N TYR A 76 16.06 1.14 -7.13
CA TYR A 76 15.06 1.18 -6.05
C TYR A 76 13.68 1.60 -6.59
N PRO A 77 12.61 0.81 -6.34
CA PRO A 77 11.31 1.02 -6.95
C PRO A 77 10.59 2.26 -6.40
N ARG A 78 9.80 2.93 -7.24
CA ARG A 78 8.92 4.03 -6.80
C ARG A 78 7.75 3.50 -5.98
N TRP A 79 7.25 4.32 -5.07
CA TRP A 79 6.14 3.94 -4.19
C TRP A 79 4.87 3.53 -4.95
N GLU A 80 4.54 4.19 -6.07
CA GLU A 80 3.39 3.83 -6.91
C GLU A 80 3.37 2.34 -7.33
N VAL A 81 4.54 1.81 -7.68
CA VAL A 81 4.69 0.40 -8.08
C VAL A 81 4.46 -0.52 -6.89
N ILE A 82 5.02 -0.14 -5.74
CA ILE A 82 4.90 -0.89 -4.49
C ILE A 82 3.47 -0.86 -3.95
N TYR A 83 2.78 0.28 -4.08
CA TYR A 83 1.38 0.45 -3.72
C TYR A 83 0.49 -0.48 -4.55
N ARG A 84 0.57 -0.43 -5.88
CA ARG A 84 -0.20 -1.30 -6.78
C ARG A 84 0.07 -2.78 -6.51
N LEU A 85 1.33 -3.13 -6.25
CA LEU A 85 1.69 -4.48 -5.87
C LEU A 85 1.06 -4.88 -4.53
N SER A 86 1.04 -3.97 -3.55
CA SER A 86 0.44 -4.23 -2.23
C SER A 86 -1.08 -4.37 -2.29
N THR A 87 -1.76 -3.60 -3.14
CA THR A 87 -3.20 -3.69 -3.35
C THR A 87 -3.58 -5.03 -3.99
N GLU A 88 -2.83 -5.47 -5.01
CA GLU A 88 -3.06 -6.78 -5.64
C GLU A 88 -2.78 -7.95 -4.69
N LEU A 89 -1.79 -7.81 -3.80
CA LEU A 89 -1.45 -8.85 -2.82
C LEU A 89 -2.27 -8.76 -1.51
N ASN A 90 -3.22 -7.81 -1.42
CA ASN A 90 -4.04 -7.52 -0.25
C ASN A 90 -3.21 -7.35 1.04
N ARG A 91 -2.13 -6.56 0.98
CA ARG A 91 -1.24 -6.28 2.12
C ARG A 91 -1.46 -4.87 2.68
N PRO A 92 -1.34 -4.68 4.01
CA PRO A 92 -1.45 -3.37 4.63
C PRO A 92 -0.38 -2.42 4.10
N THR A 93 -0.82 -1.34 3.47
CA THR A 93 0.04 -0.41 2.73
C THR A 93 0.88 0.49 3.65
N TRP A 94 0.40 0.78 4.86
CA TRP A 94 1.05 1.74 5.76
C TRP A 94 2.33 1.21 6.42
N PRO A 95 2.36 -0.02 6.99
CA PRO A 95 3.62 -0.62 7.45
C PRO A 95 4.64 -0.76 6.32
N LEU A 96 4.17 -1.11 5.12
CA LEU A 96 4.98 -1.22 3.91
C LEU A 96 5.57 0.14 3.50
N TYR A 97 4.81 1.23 3.62
CA TYR A 97 5.27 2.59 3.32
C TYR A 97 6.41 3.01 4.22
N ARG A 98 6.29 2.76 5.53
CA ARG A 98 7.36 3.08 6.48
C ARG A 98 8.65 2.34 6.15
N LEU A 99 8.56 1.05 5.86
CA LEU A 99 9.71 0.22 5.50
C LEU A 99 10.30 0.62 4.14
N TRP A 100 9.46 0.89 3.14
CA TRP A 100 9.89 1.37 1.85
C TRP A 100 10.58 2.74 1.94
N ARG A 101 10.04 3.64 2.77
CA ARG A 101 10.62 4.97 3.01
C ARG A 101 11.98 4.86 3.68
N GLN A 102 12.11 4.01 4.70
CA GLN A 102 13.39 3.78 5.38
C GLN A 102 14.43 3.21 4.41
N ALA A 103 14.06 2.18 3.64
CA ALA A 103 14.94 1.60 2.64
C ALA A 103 15.30 2.57 1.49
N ALA A 104 14.42 3.51 1.14
CA ALA A 104 14.75 4.58 0.18
C ALA A 104 15.84 5.52 0.74
N LEU A 105 15.76 5.87 2.02
CA LEU A 105 16.77 6.69 2.70
C LEU A 105 18.11 5.94 2.81
N ASP A 106 18.07 4.65 3.15
CA ASP A 106 19.27 3.80 3.20
C ASP A 106 19.92 3.66 1.81
N ALA A 107 19.11 3.67 0.74
CA ALA A 107 19.56 3.72 -0.66
C ALA A 107 19.95 5.14 -1.15
N GLN A 108 20.17 6.08 -0.23
CA GLN A 108 20.56 7.47 -0.49
C GLN A 108 19.61 8.26 -1.39
N LYS A 109 18.30 7.97 -1.37
CA LYS A 109 17.30 8.77 -2.09
C LYS A 109 16.95 10.04 -1.33
N THR A 110 16.78 11.14 -2.07
CA THR A 110 16.40 12.43 -1.49
C THR A 110 14.94 12.41 -1.03
N ARG A 111 14.64 13.25 -0.02
CA ARG A 111 13.26 13.41 0.49
C ARG A 111 12.31 13.90 -0.60
N GLU A 112 12.76 14.81 -1.46
CA GLU A 112 11.98 15.28 -2.60
C GLU A 112 11.64 14.17 -3.60
N TRP A 113 12.54 13.21 -3.81
CA TRP A 113 12.27 12.04 -4.65
C TRP A 113 11.23 11.11 -4.01
N ILE A 114 11.28 10.96 -2.69
CA ILE A 114 10.27 10.21 -1.91
C ILE A 114 8.91 10.89 -2.06
N ASP A 115 8.84 12.20 -1.83
CA ASP A 115 7.62 12.99 -1.89
C ASP A 115 6.99 12.91 -3.30
N ARG A 116 7.77 13.15 -4.36
CA ARG A 116 7.35 12.99 -5.76
C ARG A 116 6.92 11.57 -6.12
N SER A 117 7.47 10.57 -5.46
CA SER A 117 7.08 9.16 -5.66
C SER A 117 5.79 8.80 -4.92
N THR A 118 5.39 9.60 -3.94
CA THR A 118 4.16 9.43 -3.17
C THR A 118 3.00 10.31 -3.65
N GLU A 119 3.27 11.42 -4.34
CA GLU A 119 2.26 12.39 -4.82
C GLU A 119 1.03 11.73 -5.46
N LYS A 120 1.21 10.80 -6.40
CA LYS A 120 0.09 10.11 -7.06
C LYS A 120 -0.61 9.07 -6.18
N THR A 121 0.05 8.56 -5.15
CA THR A 121 -0.47 7.50 -4.28
C THR A 121 -1.16 8.04 -3.03
N THR A 122 -0.76 9.21 -2.53
CA THR A 122 -1.46 9.90 -1.43
C THR A 122 -2.91 10.18 -1.82
N LEU A 123 -3.16 10.46 -3.10
CA LEU A 123 -4.51 10.52 -3.68
C LEU A 123 -5.27 9.18 -3.51
N ALA A 124 -4.63 8.03 -3.73
CA ALA A 124 -5.30 6.72 -3.66
C ALA A 124 -5.74 6.29 -2.24
N THR A 125 -5.07 6.76 -1.18
CA THR A 125 -5.56 6.55 0.21
C THR A 125 -6.59 7.61 0.60
N ALA A 126 -6.55 8.79 -0.04
CA ALA A 126 -7.52 9.86 0.11
C ALA A 126 -8.81 9.67 -0.73
N HIS A 127 -8.84 8.71 -1.68
CA HIS A 127 -10.00 8.39 -2.52
C HIS A 127 -10.77 7.15 -2.03
N LEU A 128 -10.90 6.96 -0.72
CA LEU A 128 -11.87 6.00 -0.20
C LEU A 128 -13.24 6.68 -0.17
N SER A 129 -14.27 6.01 -0.70
CA SER A 129 -15.65 6.40 -0.38
C SER A 129 -15.88 6.25 1.13
N ASP A 130 -16.84 7.00 1.68
CA ASP A 130 -17.12 6.95 3.12
C ASP A 130 -17.42 5.54 3.64
N ARG A 131 -18.06 4.72 2.78
CA ARG A 131 -18.30 3.30 3.06
C ARG A 131 -17.00 2.51 3.16
N GLN A 132 -16.08 2.71 2.22
CA GLN A 132 -14.78 2.03 2.23
C GLN A 132 -13.89 2.51 3.38
N ALA A 133 -13.96 3.80 3.75
CA ALA A 133 -13.23 4.34 4.87
C ALA A 133 -13.75 3.78 6.22
N ALA A 134 -15.07 3.75 6.41
CA ALA A 134 -15.68 3.12 7.58
C ALA A 134 -15.34 1.63 7.69
N GLU A 135 -15.40 0.90 6.57
CA GLU A 135 -15.03 -0.51 6.54
C GLU A 135 -13.53 -0.74 6.80
N ALA A 136 -12.66 0.14 6.29
CA ALA A 136 -11.24 0.10 6.57
C ALA A 136 -10.95 0.26 8.07
N VAL A 137 -11.69 1.11 8.79
CA VAL A 137 -11.56 1.25 10.24
C VAL A 137 -11.96 -0.02 10.97
N ARG A 138 -13.00 -0.73 10.51
CA ARG A 138 -13.45 -1.98 11.13
C ARG A 138 -12.47 -3.13 10.96
N CYS A 139 -12.04 -3.35 9.71
CA CYS A 139 -11.32 -4.57 9.33
C CYS A 139 -9.81 -4.41 9.35
N ARG A 140 -9.28 -3.19 9.28
CA ARG A 140 -7.83 -2.97 9.16
C ARG A 140 -7.24 -2.45 10.45
N ILE A 141 -6.36 -3.27 11.02
CA ILE A 141 -5.54 -2.96 12.18
C ILE A 141 -4.77 -1.64 12.00
N ASP A 142 -4.31 -1.33 10.78
CA ASP A 142 -3.62 -0.08 10.46
C ASP A 142 -4.42 1.17 10.87
N PHE A 143 -5.72 1.17 10.58
CA PHE A 143 -6.60 2.30 10.87
C PHE A 143 -6.88 2.40 12.36
N LYS A 144 -7.10 1.27 13.05
CA LYS A 144 -7.29 1.23 14.50
C LYS A 144 -6.05 1.78 15.22
N TYR A 145 -4.85 1.33 14.84
CA TYR A 145 -3.60 1.89 15.37
C TYR A 145 -3.41 3.37 15.04
N ALA A 146 -3.69 3.80 13.80
CA ALA A 146 -3.51 5.20 13.41
C ALA A 146 -4.46 6.15 14.15
N LEU A 147 -5.68 5.68 14.44
CA LEU A 147 -6.72 6.44 15.14
C LEU A 147 -6.65 6.25 16.67
N GLY A 148 -5.79 5.38 17.18
CA GLY A 148 -5.71 5.05 18.60
C GLY A 148 -6.93 4.31 19.15
N LEU A 149 -7.62 3.56 18.28
CA LEU A 149 -8.78 2.74 18.64
C LEU A 149 -8.35 1.36 19.14
N GLU A 150 -9.21 0.73 19.96
CA GLU A 150 -9.02 -0.65 20.38
C GLU A 150 -9.10 -1.61 19.21
N LEU A 151 -8.41 -2.76 19.31
CA LEU A 151 -8.39 -3.76 18.23
C LEU A 151 -9.77 -4.36 17.95
N GLU A 152 -10.62 -4.43 18.97
CA GLU A 152 -11.99 -4.94 18.89
C GLU A 152 -13.03 -3.85 18.63
N ASP A 153 -12.60 -2.60 18.45
CA ASP A 153 -13.49 -1.47 18.20
C ASP A 153 -14.40 -1.75 16.98
N PRO A 154 -15.74 -1.59 17.11
CA PRO A 154 -16.70 -1.91 16.06
C PRO A 154 -16.70 -0.89 14.90
N GLY A 155 -15.88 0.15 14.98
CA GLY A 155 -15.84 1.27 14.05
C GLY A 155 -17.08 2.15 14.13
N PHE A 156 -17.30 2.95 13.08
CA PHE A 156 -18.43 3.87 12.98
C PHE A 156 -19.23 3.65 11.69
N HIS A 157 -20.48 4.10 11.67
CA HIS A 157 -21.29 4.06 10.45
C HIS A 157 -20.77 5.05 9.41
N HIS A 158 -20.78 4.67 8.13
CA HIS A 158 -20.22 5.47 7.05
C HIS A 158 -20.80 6.89 6.93
N SER A 159 -22.08 7.07 7.28
CA SER A 159 -22.75 8.39 7.26
C SER A 159 -22.06 9.43 8.16
N VAL A 160 -21.37 8.99 9.22
CA VAL A 160 -20.64 9.89 10.12
C VAL A 160 -19.56 10.66 9.36
N LEU A 161 -18.90 10.06 8.36
CA LEU A 161 -17.90 10.75 7.55
C LEU A 161 -18.53 11.73 6.56
N SER A 162 -19.70 11.40 6.02
CA SER A 162 -20.45 12.29 5.13
C SER A 162 -20.93 13.52 5.92
N ASP A 163 -21.60 13.32 7.06
CA ASP A 163 -22.06 14.41 7.94
C ASP A 163 -20.89 15.26 8.44
N PHE A 164 -19.76 14.61 8.79
CA PHE A 164 -18.55 15.32 9.21
C PHE A 164 -17.98 16.18 8.09
N ARG A 165 -17.93 15.66 6.85
CA ARG A 165 -17.44 16.40 5.68
C ARG A 165 -18.33 17.58 5.35
N ASP A 166 -19.65 17.41 5.39
CA ASP A 166 -20.62 18.48 5.16
C ASP A 166 -20.45 19.59 6.19
N ARG A 167 -20.35 19.23 7.46
CA ARG A 167 -20.06 20.19 8.54
C ARG A 167 -18.70 20.84 8.41
N LEU A 168 -17.70 20.17 7.82
CA LEU A 168 -16.36 20.72 7.64
C LEU A 168 -16.29 21.69 6.46
N ALA A 169 -17.11 21.45 5.43
CA ALA A 169 -17.25 22.31 4.26
C ALA A 169 -17.96 23.64 4.57
N GLU A 170 -18.68 23.71 5.69
CA GLU A 170 -19.31 24.95 6.16
C GLU A 170 -18.26 25.96 6.68
N GLY A 171 -18.11 27.06 5.95
CA GLY A 171 -17.28 28.20 6.33
C GLY A 171 -15.80 27.81 6.48
N ASP A 172 -15.18 28.31 7.54
CA ASP A 172 -13.73 28.18 7.81
C ASP A 172 -13.39 26.97 8.72
N ARG A 173 -14.31 26.02 8.89
CA ARG A 173 -14.14 24.92 9.85
C ARG A 173 -13.00 23.97 9.46
N ALA A 174 -12.80 23.73 8.17
CA ALA A 174 -11.68 22.95 7.64
C ALA A 174 -10.32 23.53 8.07
N ASP A 175 -10.13 24.83 7.85
CA ASP A 175 -8.88 25.52 8.17
C ASP A 175 -8.64 25.62 9.67
N ARG A 176 -9.69 25.82 10.47
CA ARG A 176 -9.61 25.75 11.94
C ARG A 176 -9.20 24.37 12.44
N LEU A 177 -9.80 23.31 11.89
CA LEU A 177 -9.44 21.95 12.24
C LEU A 177 -7.97 21.66 11.89
N LEU A 178 -7.53 22.08 10.70
CA LEU A 178 -6.14 21.97 10.27
C LEU A 178 -5.20 22.74 11.22
N GLY A 179 -5.55 23.97 11.58
CA GLY A 179 -4.79 24.79 12.52
C GLY A 179 -4.64 24.14 13.90
N LEU A 180 -5.73 23.56 14.43
CA LEU A 180 -5.71 22.81 15.69
C LEU A 180 -4.83 21.56 15.60
N ALA A 181 -4.94 20.79 14.51
CA ALA A 181 -4.12 19.61 14.27
C ALA A 181 -2.63 19.98 14.21
N LEU A 182 -2.27 20.98 13.41
CA LEU A 182 -0.89 21.47 13.31
C LEU A 182 -0.35 21.95 14.66
N THR A 183 -1.18 22.62 15.47
CA THR A 183 -0.81 23.06 16.81
C THR A 183 -0.49 21.87 17.72
N ARG A 184 -1.33 20.82 17.73
CA ARG A 184 -1.10 19.60 18.51
C ARG A 184 0.14 18.85 18.04
N ILE A 185 0.31 18.69 16.74
CA ILE A 185 1.47 18.00 16.15
C ILE A 185 2.77 18.76 16.49
N ARG A 186 2.75 20.10 16.47
CA ARG A 186 3.89 20.93 16.89
C ARG A 186 4.20 20.77 18.38
N ARG A 187 3.18 20.77 19.25
CA ARG A 187 3.36 20.51 20.70
C ARG A 187 3.92 19.12 20.97
N ALA A 188 3.54 18.13 20.16
CA ALA A 188 4.08 16.77 20.24
C ALA A 188 5.52 16.65 19.68
N GLY A 189 6.14 17.74 19.21
CA GLY A 189 7.50 17.73 18.65
C GLY A 189 7.63 17.00 17.30
N LEU A 190 6.50 16.64 16.67
CA LEU A 190 6.48 15.86 15.44
C LEU A 190 6.74 16.69 14.18
N LEU A 191 6.71 18.03 14.30
CA LEU A 191 7.10 18.97 13.26
C LEU A 191 8.42 19.65 13.64
N LYS A 192 9.48 19.38 12.88
CA LYS A 192 10.69 20.23 12.91
C LYS A 192 10.40 21.52 12.15
N GLY A 193 10.75 22.67 12.73
CA GLY A 193 10.63 23.95 12.05
C GLY A 193 11.33 23.91 10.69
N ARG A 194 10.58 24.19 9.62
CA ARG A 194 11.23 24.53 8.34
C ARG A 194 11.92 25.87 8.56
N ALA A 195 13.21 25.94 8.27
CA ALA A 195 13.86 27.23 8.03
C ALA A 195 13.02 27.94 6.96
N ALA A 196 12.54 29.14 7.28
CA ALA A 196 11.84 29.99 6.34
C ALA A 196 12.74 30.15 5.11
N ARG A 197 12.31 29.61 3.96
CA ARG A 197 12.92 29.95 2.68
C ARG A 197 12.57 31.40 2.47
N ALA A 198 13.52 32.29 2.73
CA ALA A 198 13.41 33.71 2.41
C ALA A 198 12.91 33.82 0.97
N SER A 199 11.71 34.38 0.83
CA SER A 199 11.17 34.83 -0.44
C SER A 199 12.15 35.84 -1.01
N ARG A 200 13.00 35.42 -1.96
CA ARG A 200 13.67 36.38 -2.84
C ARG A 200 12.59 36.94 -3.76
N PRO A 201 12.42 38.27 -3.82
CA PRO A 201 11.54 38.87 -4.82
C PRO A 201 12.12 38.55 -6.20
N PHE A 202 11.24 38.15 -7.12
CA PHE A 202 11.58 37.98 -8.53
C PHE A 202 11.86 39.37 -9.15
N PRO A 203 12.88 39.50 -10.01
CA PRO A 203 13.12 40.72 -10.79
C PRO A 203 12.02 40.93 -11.84
#